data_AF-A0A4R3TQV2-F1
#
_entry.id   AF-A0A4R3TQV2-F1
#
_cell.length_a   1.000
_cell.length_b   1.000
_cell.length_c   1.000
_cell.angle_alpha   90.00
_cell.angle_beta   90.00
_cell.angle_gamma   90.00
#
_symmetry.space_group_name_H-M   'P 1'
#
loop_
_entity.id
_entity.type
_entity.pdbx_description
1 polymer ?
#
loop_
_entity_poly.entity_id
_entity_poly.type
_entity_poly.pdbx_seq_one_letter_code
_entity_poly.pdbx_strand_id
1 'polypeptide(L)'
;MTILAGASILLFVVWLGLFRSAILVCLAFLLFTFAWRTISSLYIDLMGPVFSSQLQMFIGPGVMTVFQSIAYFLTLLPFLWVFNSRALDEWARAAPTPGLPASQSQLTLSDVTFYASVLFLILLFGALIQGGVIPLFAKIERWTFNEQASFLHRLVVERGDMLCFWWGTMFVAERLRRQRYDYRFVGLLAVLTFYMFLAGGRFSPFYRYCAFFVIPFSAVLIVQARDLGSASLFSLLPRISDRRIVLAGTGVIVLTAMMIAFALYWNLTRVRGFEGQAALDAFVERVLVQPSEIGWASYQRVLVNGDWDARHVFDFLFDRPIVAGRNTTPQLLMSETIGEPRTTEHITGGFQFAGGFPEIFFELLGPYFGWIFLLGAGWLTALLSAVMIRSIIVERYLTAALSFYVLYGIYVMYIGGMLNFVATPTYWVKIAALFAAIIIEERAPILPWVLGDRTRLFRRFVVRRPQLP
;
A
#
# COMPACT_ATOMS: atom_id res chain seq x y z
N MET A 1 0.68 -5.23 30.94
CA MET A 1 1.12 -4.09 30.10
C MET A 1 0.89 -4.35 28.61
N THR A 2 1.28 -5.52 28.09
CA THR A 2 1.10 -5.95 26.69
C THR A 2 -0.32 -5.77 26.15
N ILE A 3 -1.36 -6.24 26.86
CA ILE A 3 -2.77 -6.10 26.44
C ILE A 3 -3.15 -4.63 26.27
N LEU A 4 -2.77 -3.77 27.21
CA LEU A 4 -3.05 -2.33 27.15
C LEU A 4 -2.36 -1.68 25.95
N ALA A 5 -1.11 -2.06 25.67
CA ALA A 5 -0.36 -1.55 24.52
C ALA A 5 -0.92 -2.03 23.17
N GLY A 6 -1.37 -3.28 23.07
CA GLY A 6 -2.02 -3.79 21.86
C GLY A 6 -3.39 -3.14 21.64
N ALA A 7 -4.20 -3.08 22.71
CA ALA A 7 -5.52 -2.44 22.67
C ALA A 7 -5.43 -0.95 22.33
N SER A 8 -4.42 -0.23 22.80
CA SER A 8 -4.28 1.20 22.53
C SER A 8 -4.07 1.50 21.04
N ILE A 9 -3.32 0.68 20.30
CA ILE A 9 -3.19 0.83 18.84
C ILE A 9 -4.51 0.58 18.13
N LEU A 10 -5.22 -0.49 18.50
CA LEU A 10 -6.52 -0.81 17.89
C LEU A 10 -7.56 0.29 18.19
N LEU A 11 -7.61 0.76 19.43
CA LEU A 11 -8.46 1.88 19.83
C LEU A 11 -8.06 3.17 19.11
N PHE A 12 -6.77 3.41 18.88
CA PHE A 12 -6.30 4.55 18.11
C PHE A 12 -6.75 4.49 16.65
N VAL A 13 -6.71 3.31 16.01
CA VAL A 13 -7.26 3.10 14.65
C VAL A 13 -8.77 3.38 14.63
N VAL A 14 -9.52 2.89 15.62
CA VAL A 14 -10.96 3.18 15.75
C VAL A 14 -11.20 4.67 15.97
N TRP A 15 -10.44 5.31 16.84
CA TRP A 15 -10.51 6.74 17.10
C TRP A 15 -10.22 7.57 15.85
N LEU A 16 -9.20 7.19 15.06
CA LEU A 16 -8.94 7.80 13.76
C LEU A 16 -10.16 7.62 12.82
N GLY A 17 -10.79 6.46 12.81
CA GLY A 17 -12.00 6.23 12.01
C GLY A 17 -13.18 7.09 12.39
N LEU A 18 -13.37 7.35 13.69
CA LEU A 18 -14.48 8.14 14.21
C LEU A 18 -14.24 9.66 14.07
N PHE A 19 -13.03 10.12 14.36
CA PHE A 19 -12.74 11.56 14.54
C PHE A 19 -11.75 12.13 13.52
N ARG A 20 -10.94 11.31 12.85
CA ARG A 20 -9.86 11.72 11.93
C ARG A 20 -9.84 10.86 10.66
N SER A 21 -11.02 10.65 10.08
CA SER A 21 -11.23 9.69 8.99
C SER A 21 -10.32 9.92 7.77
N ALA A 22 -10.02 11.19 7.46
CA ALA A 22 -9.10 11.53 6.38
C ALA A 22 -7.71 10.91 6.59
N ILE A 23 -7.22 10.93 7.84
CA ILE A 23 -5.94 10.32 8.22
C ILE A 23 -6.03 8.80 8.12
N LEU A 24 -7.11 8.20 8.66
CA LEU A 24 -7.33 6.74 8.57
C LEU A 24 -7.28 6.26 7.11
N VAL A 25 -7.98 6.95 6.21
CA VAL A 25 -8.06 6.60 4.79
C VAL A 25 -6.72 6.84 4.08
N CYS A 26 -6.07 7.97 4.36
CA CYS A 26 -4.74 8.29 3.82
C CYS A 26 -3.71 7.24 4.22
N LEU A 27 -3.83 6.68 5.43
CA LEU A 27 -2.94 5.66 5.98
C LEU A 27 -3.54 4.25 5.93
N ALA A 28 -4.59 4.00 5.14
CA ALA A 28 -5.31 2.73 5.17
C ALA A 28 -4.39 1.52 4.97
N PHE A 29 -3.39 1.68 4.09
CA PHE A 29 -2.34 0.71 3.90
C PHE A 29 -1.51 0.54 5.19
N LEU A 30 -0.80 1.57 5.67
CA LEU A 30 0.07 1.45 6.85
C LEU A 30 -0.66 0.97 8.12
N LEU A 31 -1.86 1.49 8.39
CA LEU A 31 -2.63 1.15 9.59
C LEU A 31 -3.07 -0.30 9.61
N PHE A 32 -3.40 -0.89 8.46
CA PHE A 32 -3.68 -2.32 8.39
C PHE A 32 -2.43 -3.14 8.76
N THR A 33 -1.26 -2.77 8.23
CA THR A 33 0.00 -3.48 8.54
C THR A 33 0.35 -3.35 10.02
N PHE A 34 0.21 -2.16 10.60
CA PHE A 34 0.45 -1.93 12.02
C PHE A 34 -0.53 -2.73 12.90
N ALA A 35 -1.84 -2.68 12.60
CA ALA A 35 -2.84 -3.44 13.33
C ALA A 35 -2.58 -4.95 13.26
N TRP A 36 -2.28 -5.49 12.07
CA TRP A 36 -1.98 -6.90 11.90
C TRP A 36 -0.74 -7.33 12.69
N ARG A 37 0.35 -6.56 12.61
CA ARG A 37 1.58 -6.84 13.34
C ARG A 37 1.43 -6.67 14.86
N THR A 38 0.62 -5.71 15.31
CA THR A 38 0.24 -5.59 16.73
C THR A 38 -0.54 -6.80 17.22
N ILE A 39 -1.48 -7.33 16.43
CA ILE A 39 -2.22 -8.55 16.78
C ILE A 39 -1.27 -9.75 16.85
N SER A 40 -0.35 -9.86 15.89
CA SER A 40 0.67 -10.92 15.87
C SER A 40 1.63 -10.82 17.06
N SER A 41 2.12 -9.63 17.41
CA SER A 41 2.99 -9.43 18.56
C SER A 41 2.29 -9.69 19.88
N LEU A 42 1.03 -9.26 20.00
CA LEU A 42 0.18 -9.54 21.15
C LEU A 42 -0.03 -11.04 21.32
N TYR A 43 -0.23 -11.79 20.23
CA TYR A 43 -0.35 -13.24 20.26
C TYR A 43 0.94 -13.90 20.77
N ILE A 44 2.11 -13.53 20.23
CA ILE A 44 3.41 -14.08 20.65
C ILE A 44 3.68 -13.77 22.13
N ASP A 45 3.43 -12.54 22.57
CA ASP A 45 3.70 -12.12 23.95
C ASP A 45 2.77 -12.80 24.96
N LEU A 46 1.52 -13.11 24.60
CA LEU A 46 0.53 -13.72 25.48
C LEU A 46 0.55 -15.25 25.48
N MET A 47 0.76 -15.86 24.31
CA MET A 47 0.71 -17.32 24.11
C MET A 47 2.10 -17.96 24.07
N GLY A 48 3.16 -17.16 24.09
CA GLY A 48 4.54 -17.62 24.15
C GLY A 48 4.82 -18.52 25.37
N PRO A 49 5.71 -19.52 25.25
CA PRO A 49 6.57 -19.80 24.11
C PRO A 49 5.84 -20.52 22.95
N VAL A 50 5.87 -19.92 21.75
CA VAL A 50 5.33 -20.51 20.51
C VAL A 50 6.49 -20.91 19.61
N PHE A 51 6.43 -22.11 19.02
CA PHE A 51 7.45 -22.54 18.08
C PHE A 51 7.29 -21.82 16.74
N SER A 52 8.35 -21.15 16.27
CA SER A 52 8.45 -20.62 14.90
C SER A 52 9.14 -21.66 14.02
N SER A 53 8.47 -22.17 12.99
CA SER A 53 9.07 -23.10 12.04
C SER A 53 10.13 -22.42 11.16
N GLN A 54 9.99 -21.12 10.94
CA GLN A 54 10.90 -20.30 10.15
C GLN A 54 12.23 -20.09 10.87
N LEU A 55 12.17 -19.72 12.16
CA LEU A 55 13.34 -19.49 13.00
C LEU A 55 13.88 -20.79 13.64
N GLN A 56 13.09 -21.87 13.64
CA GLN A 56 13.36 -23.13 14.34
C GLN A 56 13.66 -22.95 15.84
N MET A 57 12.99 -22.01 16.47
CA MET A 57 13.12 -21.73 17.90
C MET A 57 11.77 -21.36 18.50
N PHE A 58 11.68 -21.45 19.82
CA PHE A 58 10.56 -20.93 20.57
C PHE A 58 10.72 -19.43 20.78
N ILE A 59 9.65 -18.68 20.49
CA ILE A 59 9.58 -17.22 20.67
C ILE A 59 8.47 -16.86 21.65
N GLY A 60 8.67 -15.76 22.37
CA GLY A 60 7.79 -15.35 23.47
C GLY A 60 7.94 -16.21 24.73
N PRO A 61 7.26 -15.87 25.84
CA PRO A 61 6.49 -14.64 26.03
C PRO A 61 7.39 -13.40 26.15
N GLY A 62 6.81 -12.20 26.17
CA GLY A 62 7.59 -10.96 26.19
C GLY A 62 6.76 -9.68 26.29
N VAL A 63 7.42 -8.55 26.03
CA VAL A 63 6.80 -7.21 25.99
C VAL A 63 7.05 -6.50 24.65
N MET A 64 7.31 -7.27 23.58
CA MET A 64 7.55 -6.72 22.23
C MET A 64 6.38 -5.83 21.77
N THR A 65 5.15 -6.19 22.11
CA THR A 65 3.95 -5.42 21.77
C THR A 65 4.03 -4.00 22.32
N VAL A 66 4.57 -3.82 23.53
CA VAL A 66 4.74 -2.48 24.13
C VAL A 66 5.67 -1.64 23.28
N PHE A 67 6.81 -2.22 22.92
CA PHE A 67 7.81 -1.59 22.08
C PHE A 67 7.26 -1.23 20.69
N GLN A 68 6.62 -2.17 19.99
CA GLN A 68 6.02 -1.93 18.68
C GLN A 68 4.94 -0.86 18.74
N SER A 69 4.08 -0.88 19.75
CA SER A 69 3.03 0.13 19.92
C SER A 69 3.62 1.54 20.07
N ILE A 70 4.69 1.71 20.86
CA ILE A 70 5.38 3.00 20.99
C ILE A 70 5.95 3.45 19.64
N ALA A 71 6.59 2.56 18.90
CA ALA A 71 7.14 2.86 17.57
C ALA A 71 6.05 3.29 16.58
N TYR A 72 4.90 2.63 16.60
CA TYR A 72 3.76 2.99 15.75
C TYR A 72 3.15 4.33 16.17
N PHE A 73 2.99 4.61 17.46
CA PHE A 73 2.53 5.93 17.91
C PHE A 73 3.49 7.04 17.47
N LEU A 74 4.80 6.88 17.65
CA LEU A 74 5.79 7.86 17.20
C LEU A 74 5.74 8.10 15.69
N THR A 75 5.44 7.06 14.91
CA THR A 75 5.26 7.17 13.47
C THR A 75 3.97 7.92 13.09
N LEU A 76 2.90 7.72 13.86
CA LEU A 76 1.56 8.27 13.57
C LEU A 76 1.35 9.68 14.12
N LEU A 77 2.05 10.06 15.19
CA LEU A 77 1.94 11.39 15.83
C LEU A 77 2.11 12.56 14.85
N PRO A 78 3.11 12.58 13.95
CA PRO A 78 3.27 13.64 12.97
C PRO A 78 2.06 13.86 12.07
N PHE A 79 1.28 12.81 11.76
CA PHE A 79 0.06 12.96 10.98
C PHE A 79 -1.00 13.79 11.70
N LEU A 80 -1.13 13.66 13.02
CA LEU A 80 -2.05 14.48 13.80
C LEU A 80 -1.68 15.96 13.78
N TRP A 81 -0.38 16.25 13.67
CA TRP A 81 0.13 17.61 13.56
C TRP A 81 -0.05 18.19 12.16
N VAL A 82 0.35 17.45 11.13
CA VAL A 82 0.31 17.90 9.74
C VAL A 82 -1.14 18.01 9.23
N PHE A 83 -2.00 17.04 9.59
CA PHE A 83 -3.44 17.03 9.25
C PHE A 83 -4.27 17.68 10.38
N ASN A 84 -3.77 18.78 10.96
CA ASN A 84 -4.52 19.55 11.94
C ASN A 84 -5.71 20.27 11.29
N SER A 85 -6.69 20.65 12.09
CA SER A 85 -7.96 21.20 11.59
C SER A 85 -7.80 22.49 10.78
N ARG A 86 -6.80 23.32 11.07
CA ARG A 86 -6.53 24.55 10.30
C ARG A 86 -6.01 24.23 8.90
N ALA A 87 -5.03 23.34 8.80
CA ALA A 87 -4.48 22.90 7.52
C ALA A 87 -5.55 22.23 6.66
N LEU A 88 -6.39 21.36 7.25
CA LEU A 88 -7.48 20.70 6.52
C LEU A 88 -8.50 21.71 5.97
N ASP A 89 -8.88 22.71 6.76
CA ASP A 89 -9.81 23.75 6.32
C ASP A 89 -9.20 24.64 5.21
N GLU A 90 -7.91 24.98 5.30
CA GLU A 90 -7.20 25.69 4.23
C GLU A 90 -7.16 24.89 2.93
N TRP A 91 -6.90 23.58 3.00
CA TRP A 91 -6.91 22.72 1.81
C TRP A 91 -8.32 22.62 1.23
N ALA A 92 -9.33 22.44 2.06
CA ALA A 92 -10.73 22.41 1.63
C ALA A 92 -11.18 23.74 0.99
N ARG A 93 -10.68 24.89 1.48
CA ARG A 93 -10.93 26.21 0.88
C ARG A 93 -10.23 26.40 -0.46
N ALA A 94 -9.08 25.75 -0.66
CA ALA A 94 -8.37 25.76 -1.93
C ALA A 94 -9.00 24.83 -2.98
N ALA A 95 -9.98 24.00 -2.60
CA ALA A 95 -10.70 23.16 -3.54
C ALA A 95 -11.40 24.04 -4.61
N PRO A 96 -11.29 23.68 -5.89
CA PRO A 96 -11.93 24.43 -6.96
C PRO A 96 -13.45 24.40 -6.80
N THR A 97 -14.09 25.50 -7.16
CA THR A 97 -15.56 25.57 -7.19
C THR A 97 -16.09 24.54 -8.18
N PRO A 98 -17.12 23.76 -7.80
CA PRO A 98 -17.73 22.79 -8.70
C PRO A 98 -18.16 23.49 -9.99
N GLY A 99 -17.54 23.11 -11.11
CA GLY A 99 -17.86 23.68 -12.42
C GLY A 99 -19.23 23.19 -12.92
N LEU A 100 -19.81 23.92 -13.87
CA LEU A 100 -20.93 23.41 -14.68
C LEU A 100 -20.52 22.04 -15.27
N PRO A 101 -21.45 21.07 -15.35
CA PRO A 101 -21.14 19.76 -15.93
C PRO A 101 -20.52 19.97 -17.31
N ALA A 102 -19.33 19.41 -17.52
CA ALA A 102 -18.68 19.50 -18.82
C ALA A 102 -19.66 19.10 -19.91
N SER A 103 -19.72 19.87 -21.00
CA SER A 103 -20.47 19.46 -22.18
C SER A 103 -20.01 18.05 -22.56
N GLN A 104 -20.93 17.18 -23.00
CA GLN A 104 -20.64 15.81 -23.43
C GLN A 104 -19.51 15.71 -24.49
N SER A 105 -19.14 16.85 -25.08
CA SER A 105 -18.05 17.00 -26.04
C SER A 105 -16.64 17.06 -25.44
N GLN A 106 -16.42 17.19 -24.13
CA GLN A 106 -15.05 17.32 -23.59
C GLN A 106 -14.36 15.97 -23.36
N LEU A 107 -13.08 15.87 -23.73
CA LEU A 107 -12.20 14.74 -23.41
C LEU A 107 -11.51 15.03 -22.09
N THR A 108 -11.78 14.19 -21.08
CA THR A 108 -11.17 14.34 -19.76
C THR A 108 -9.97 13.42 -19.57
N LEU A 109 -9.12 13.77 -18.60
CA LEU A 109 -8.02 12.92 -18.15
C LEU A 109 -8.51 11.57 -17.62
N SER A 110 -9.67 11.54 -16.95
CA SER A 110 -10.33 10.30 -16.54
C SER A 110 -10.66 9.42 -17.75
N ASP A 111 -11.22 9.97 -18.82
CA ASP A 111 -11.56 9.20 -20.02
C ASP A 111 -10.32 8.58 -20.66
N VAL A 112 -9.25 9.37 -20.83
CA VAL A 112 -7.99 8.88 -21.40
C VAL A 112 -7.39 7.78 -20.52
N THR A 113 -7.39 7.99 -19.20
CA THR A 113 -6.91 6.99 -18.23
C THR A 113 -7.74 5.71 -18.32
N PHE A 114 -9.06 5.82 -18.40
CA PHE A 114 -9.96 4.67 -18.51
C PHE A 114 -9.68 3.86 -19.77
N TYR A 115 -9.64 4.48 -20.94
CA TYR A 115 -9.39 3.76 -22.19
C TYR A 115 -8.01 3.10 -22.23
N ALA A 116 -6.98 3.82 -21.77
CA ALA A 116 -5.63 3.26 -21.66
C ALA A 116 -5.59 2.05 -20.71
N SER A 117 -6.32 2.13 -19.59
CA SER A 117 -6.40 1.05 -18.60
C SER A 117 -7.17 -0.17 -19.11
N VAL A 118 -8.26 0.04 -19.85
CA VAL A 118 -9.02 -1.05 -20.49
C VAL A 118 -8.13 -1.76 -21.52
N LEU A 119 -7.45 -1.01 -22.38
CA LEU A 119 -6.51 -1.60 -23.35
C LEU A 119 -5.41 -2.39 -22.65
N PHE A 120 -4.82 -1.83 -21.59
CA PHE A 120 -3.81 -2.51 -20.79
C PHE A 120 -4.34 -3.83 -20.20
N LEU A 121 -5.54 -3.82 -19.60
CA LEU A 121 -6.15 -5.03 -19.03
C LEU A 121 -6.47 -6.07 -20.11
N ILE A 122 -6.97 -5.67 -21.29
CA ILE A 122 -7.20 -6.59 -22.41
C ILE A 122 -5.89 -7.27 -22.82
N LEU A 123 -4.82 -6.50 -22.98
CA LEU A 123 -3.48 -7.04 -23.31
C LEU A 123 -2.94 -7.95 -22.21
N LEU A 124 -3.16 -7.58 -20.95
CA LEU A 124 -2.74 -8.36 -19.77
C LEU A 124 -3.44 -9.72 -19.72
N PHE A 125 -4.77 -9.76 -19.90
CA PHE A 125 -5.53 -11.00 -19.97
C PHE A 125 -5.18 -11.82 -21.21
N GLY A 126 -4.99 -11.17 -22.36
CA GLY A 126 -4.51 -11.83 -23.59
C GLY A 126 -3.18 -12.53 -23.37
N ALA A 127 -2.23 -11.88 -22.69
CA ALA A 127 -0.93 -12.46 -22.36
C ALA A 127 -1.03 -13.65 -21.39
N LEU A 128 -1.96 -13.61 -20.43
CA LEU A 128 -2.22 -14.74 -19.53
C LEU A 128 -2.77 -15.96 -20.29
N ILE A 129 -3.72 -15.73 -21.21
CA ILE A 129 -4.31 -16.79 -22.04
C ILE A 129 -3.25 -17.38 -22.99
N GLN A 130 -2.44 -16.53 -23.63
CA GLN A 130 -1.36 -16.98 -24.51
C GLN A 130 -0.29 -17.81 -23.80
N GLY A 131 -0.04 -17.54 -22.52
CA GLY A 131 0.87 -18.34 -21.70
C GLY A 131 0.40 -19.77 -21.47
N GLY A 132 -0.87 -20.09 -21.76
CA GLY A 132 -1.42 -21.45 -21.73
C GLY A 132 -1.61 -22.07 -20.34
N VAL A 133 -1.11 -21.41 -19.29
CA VAL A 133 -1.12 -21.92 -17.91
C VAL A 133 -1.72 -20.86 -16.99
N ILE A 134 -2.86 -21.17 -16.39
CA ILE A 134 -3.47 -20.35 -15.34
C ILE A 134 -2.97 -20.88 -13.98
N PRO A 135 -2.15 -20.12 -13.23
CA PRO A 135 -1.47 -20.61 -12.02
C PRO A 135 -2.41 -21.23 -10.98
N LEU A 136 -3.58 -20.62 -10.79
CA LEU A 136 -4.59 -21.10 -9.85
C LEU A 136 -5.02 -22.56 -10.14
N PHE A 137 -5.22 -22.89 -11.42
CA PHE A 137 -5.66 -24.22 -11.86
C PHE A 137 -4.49 -25.19 -12.04
N ALA A 138 -3.32 -24.68 -12.42
CA ALA A 138 -2.12 -25.48 -12.62
C ALA A 138 -1.41 -25.87 -11.32
N LYS A 139 -1.86 -25.38 -10.17
CA LYS A 139 -1.27 -25.63 -8.83
C LYS A 139 0.20 -25.18 -8.73
N ILE A 140 0.59 -24.19 -9.53
CA ILE A 140 1.96 -23.67 -9.55
C ILE A 140 2.11 -22.63 -8.44
N GLU A 141 3.25 -22.62 -7.75
CA GLU A 141 3.55 -21.55 -6.81
C GLU A 141 3.72 -20.20 -7.54
N ARG A 142 3.22 -19.12 -6.93
CA ARG A 142 3.26 -17.77 -7.49
C ARG A 142 4.67 -17.34 -7.91
N TRP A 143 5.68 -17.72 -7.13
CA TRP A 143 7.08 -17.42 -7.41
C TRP A 143 7.49 -17.98 -8.78
N THR A 144 7.26 -19.27 -9.01
CA THR A 144 7.59 -19.97 -10.26
C THR A 144 6.87 -19.35 -11.45
N PHE A 145 5.62 -18.93 -11.26
CA PHE A 145 4.90 -18.22 -12.33
C PHE A 145 5.51 -16.86 -12.63
N ASN A 146 5.88 -16.06 -11.63
CA ASN A 146 6.44 -14.73 -11.82
C ASN A 146 7.74 -14.74 -12.66
N GLU A 147 8.55 -15.79 -12.54
CA GLU A 147 9.78 -15.94 -13.33
C GLU A 147 9.49 -16.10 -14.83
N GLN A 148 8.42 -16.83 -15.15
CA GLN A 148 8.00 -17.12 -16.52
C GLN A 148 6.97 -16.12 -17.05
N ALA A 149 6.55 -15.17 -16.22
CA ALA A 149 5.45 -14.28 -16.53
C ALA A 149 5.80 -13.23 -17.59
N SER A 150 4.78 -12.81 -18.33
CA SER A 150 4.91 -11.76 -19.35
C SER A 150 5.36 -10.43 -18.75
N PHE A 151 5.92 -9.56 -19.60
CA PHE A 151 6.29 -8.20 -19.20
C PHE A 151 5.12 -7.43 -18.56
N LEU A 152 3.90 -7.60 -19.08
CA LEU A 152 2.70 -6.95 -18.53
C LEU A 152 2.38 -7.45 -17.12
N HIS A 153 2.51 -8.75 -16.85
CA HIS A 153 2.33 -9.28 -15.50
C HIS A 153 3.37 -8.71 -14.53
N ARG A 154 4.66 -8.67 -14.94
CA ARG A 154 5.73 -8.06 -14.14
C ARG A 154 5.43 -6.59 -13.83
N LEU A 155 4.95 -5.84 -14.81
CA LEU A 155 4.51 -4.44 -14.61
C LEU A 155 3.41 -4.33 -13.54
N VAL A 156 2.41 -5.23 -13.53
CA VAL A 156 1.37 -5.23 -12.48
C VAL A 156 1.95 -5.54 -11.10
N VAL A 157 2.82 -6.54 -11.00
CA VAL A 157 3.44 -6.94 -9.71
C VAL A 157 4.28 -5.79 -9.15
N GLU A 158 5.07 -5.13 -10.00
CA GLU A 158 5.98 -4.05 -9.61
C GLU A 158 5.26 -2.70 -9.41
N ARG A 159 4.29 -2.36 -10.27
CA ARG A 159 3.70 -1.01 -10.40
C ARG A 159 2.20 -0.95 -10.18
N GLY A 160 1.55 -2.07 -9.87
CA GLY A 160 0.10 -2.11 -9.68
C GLY A 160 -0.41 -1.16 -8.60
N ASP A 161 0.44 -0.78 -7.63
CA ASP A 161 0.07 0.14 -6.55
C ASP A 161 -0.10 1.56 -7.05
N MET A 162 0.82 2.00 -7.90
CA MET A 162 0.73 3.28 -8.60
C MET A 162 -0.48 3.30 -9.53
N LEU A 163 -0.74 2.20 -10.24
CA LEU A 163 -1.90 2.07 -11.11
C LEU A 163 -3.21 2.22 -10.31
N CYS A 164 -3.33 1.53 -9.17
CA CYS A 164 -4.50 1.58 -8.31
C CYS A 164 -4.67 2.94 -7.64
N PHE A 165 -3.59 3.56 -7.16
CA PHE A 165 -3.60 4.92 -6.63
C PHE A 165 -4.06 5.93 -7.71
N TRP A 166 -3.56 5.80 -8.94
CA TRP A 166 -3.98 6.65 -10.05
C TRP A 166 -5.46 6.48 -10.39
N TRP A 167 -5.95 5.24 -10.46
CA TRP A 167 -7.38 4.95 -10.63
C TRP A 167 -8.23 5.54 -9.50
N GLY A 168 -7.78 5.42 -8.25
CA GLY A 168 -8.42 6.05 -7.09
C GLY A 168 -8.45 7.58 -7.20
N THR A 169 -7.40 8.17 -7.74
CA THR A 169 -7.28 9.62 -7.95
C THR A 169 -8.29 10.08 -9.00
N MET A 170 -8.40 9.38 -10.13
CA MET A 170 -9.40 9.69 -11.17
C MET A 170 -10.84 9.47 -10.68
N PHE A 171 -11.07 8.41 -9.89
CA PHE A 171 -12.36 8.13 -9.25
C PHE A 171 -12.82 9.28 -8.35
N VAL A 172 -11.89 9.85 -7.58
CA VAL A 172 -12.12 10.97 -6.64
C VAL A 172 -12.16 12.32 -7.34
N ALA A 173 -11.33 12.55 -8.35
CA ALA A 173 -11.25 13.81 -9.08
C ALA A 173 -12.62 14.22 -9.66
N GLU A 174 -13.36 13.24 -10.18
CA GLU A 174 -14.72 13.48 -10.69
C GLU A 174 -15.69 13.90 -9.58
N ARG A 175 -15.56 13.34 -8.37
CA ARG A 175 -16.39 13.71 -7.22
C ARG A 175 -16.09 15.13 -6.76
N LEU A 176 -14.82 15.51 -6.69
CA LEU A 176 -14.41 16.86 -6.28
C LEU A 176 -14.91 17.92 -7.26
N ARG A 177 -14.90 17.65 -8.57
CA ARG A 177 -15.33 18.60 -9.60
C ARG A 177 -16.83 18.62 -9.85
N ARG A 178 -17.45 17.44 -10.00
CA ARG A 178 -18.81 17.27 -10.52
C ARG A 178 -19.79 16.71 -9.50
N GLN A 179 -19.35 16.51 -8.25
CA GLN A 179 -20.16 15.91 -7.20
C GLN A 179 -20.68 14.50 -7.58
N ARG A 180 -19.99 13.76 -8.45
CA ARG A 180 -20.34 12.39 -8.84
C ARG A 180 -19.10 11.50 -8.86
N TYR A 181 -19.25 10.24 -8.43
CA TYR A 181 -18.17 9.27 -8.50
C TYR A 181 -18.12 8.60 -9.87
N ASP A 182 -16.91 8.32 -10.36
CA ASP A 182 -16.69 7.62 -11.63
C ASP A 182 -16.50 6.11 -11.42
N TYR A 183 -17.60 5.38 -11.24
CA TYR A 183 -17.58 3.95 -10.92
C TYR A 183 -16.89 3.05 -11.96
N ARG A 184 -16.54 3.57 -13.14
CA ARG A 184 -15.72 2.86 -14.13
C ARG A 184 -14.40 2.35 -13.55
N PHE A 185 -13.78 3.13 -12.66
CA PHE A 185 -12.52 2.75 -12.01
C PHE A 185 -12.66 1.65 -10.96
N VAL A 186 -13.84 1.55 -10.31
CA VAL A 186 -14.15 0.42 -9.43
C VAL A 186 -14.24 -0.87 -10.26
N GLY A 187 -14.82 -0.79 -11.47
CA GLY A 187 -14.81 -1.88 -12.44
C GLY A 187 -13.39 -2.31 -12.84
N LEU A 188 -12.50 -1.36 -13.14
CA LEU A 188 -11.09 -1.65 -13.44
C LEU A 188 -10.37 -2.34 -12.27
N LEU A 189 -10.58 -1.87 -11.05
CA LEU A 189 -10.03 -2.49 -9.84
C LEU A 189 -10.54 -3.93 -9.66
N ALA A 190 -11.84 -4.17 -9.87
CA ALA A 190 -12.43 -5.50 -9.76
C ALA A 190 -11.85 -6.47 -10.80
N VAL A 191 -11.68 -6.03 -12.05
CA VAL A 191 -11.08 -6.83 -13.12
C VAL A 191 -9.61 -7.13 -12.84
N LEU A 192 -8.84 -6.15 -12.35
CA LEU A 192 -7.45 -6.37 -11.94
C LEU A 192 -7.34 -7.33 -10.74
N THR A 193 -8.24 -7.21 -9.77
CA THR A 193 -8.30 -8.09 -8.61
C THR A 193 -8.62 -9.52 -9.02
N PHE A 194 -9.56 -9.70 -9.95
CA PHE A 194 -9.87 -10.99 -10.54
C PHE A 194 -8.69 -11.58 -11.33
N TYR A 195 -7.98 -10.76 -12.12
CA TYR A 195 -6.75 -11.19 -12.79
C TYR A 195 -5.72 -11.74 -11.79
N MET A 196 -5.51 -11.03 -10.68
CA MET A 196 -4.53 -11.43 -9.67
C MET A 196 -4.94 -12.69 -8.93
N PHE A 197 -6.24 -12.91 -8.73
CA PHE A 197 -6.76 -14.17 -8.23
C PHE A 197 -6.40 -15.34 -9.18
N LEU A 198 -6.63 -15.18 -10.49
CA LEU A 198 -6.27 -16.20 -11.49
C LEU A 198 -4.76 -16.46 -11.54
N ALA A 199 -3.96 -15.41 -11.36
CA ALA A 199 -2.50 -15.49 -11.29
C ALA A 199 -1.96 -16.08 -9.96
N GLY A 200 -2.82 -16.61 -9.08
CA GLY A 200 -2.42 -17.22 -7.82
C GLY A 200 -2.09 -16.22 -6.71
N GLY A 201 -2.56 -14.99 -6.82
CA GLY A 201 -2.56 -14.01 -5.75
C GLY A 201 -3.34 -14.52 -4.53
N ARG A 202 -2.80 -14.29 -3.33
CA ARG A 202 -3.39 -14.78 -2.07
C ARG A 202 -4.12 -13.68 -1.30
N PHE A 203 -3.41 -13.00 -0.40
CA PHE A 203 -3.95 -11.90 0.41
C PHE A 203 -3.32 -10.57 0.03
N SER A 204 -1.98 -10.54 -0.08
CA SER A 204 -1.20 -9.31 -0.29
C SER A 204 -1.67 -8.46 -1.49
N PRO A 205 -1.87 -8.99 -2.72
CA PRO A 205 -2.32 -8.16 -3.84
C PRO A 205 -3.68 -7.49 -3.61
N PHE A 206 -4.64 -8.22 -3.02
CA PHE A 206 -5.99 -7.71 -2.77
C PHE A 206 -5.95 -6.54 -1.79
N TYR A 207 -5.29 -6.76 -0.65
CA TYR A 207 -5.13 -5.72 0.36
C TYR A 207 -4.36 -4.52 -0.19
N ARG A 208 -3.24 -4.76 -0.87
CA ARG A 208 -2.36 -3.71 -1.41
C ARG A 208 -3.10 -2.83 -2.43
N TYR A 209 -3.70 -3.43 -3.45
CA TYR A 209 -4.40 -2.69 -4.50
C TYR A 209 -5.64 -1.95 -4.00
N CYS A 210 -6.45 -2.58 -3.14
CA CYS A 210 -7.60 -1.91 -2.54
C CYS A 210 -7.18 -0.74 -1.64
N ALA A 211 -6.14 -0.92 -0.81
CA ALA A 211 -5.67 0.15 0.07
C ALA A 211 -5.17 1.35 -0.74
N PHE A 212 -4.32 1.12 -1.75
CA PHE A 212 -3.80 2.20 -2.61
C PHE A 212 -4.88 2.91 -3.43
N PHE A 213 -5.91 2.19 -3.87
CA PHE A 213 -7.07 2.78 -4.54
C PHE A 213 -7.88 3.71 -3.62
N VAL A 214 -7.95 3.40 -2.33
CA VAL A 214 -8.77 4.14 -1.35
C VAL A 214 -8.04 5.38 -0.80
N ILE A 215 -6.70 5.42 -0.79
CA ILE A 215 -5.93 6.57 -0.27
C ILE A 215 -6.41 7.93 -0.80
N PRO A 216 -6.60 8.13 -2.13
CA PRO A 216 -7.12 9.39 -2.69
C PRO A 216 -8.46 9.86 -2.12
N PHE A 217 -9.27 8.95 -1.57
CA PHE A 217 -10.58 9.25 -1.01
C PHE A 217 -10.49 10.16 0.23
N SER A 218 -9.31 10.23 0.87
CA SER A 218 -9.02 11.19 1.93
C SER A 218 -9.18 12.65 1.46
N ALA A 219 -8.91 12.97 0.19
CA ALA A 219 -9.15 14.30 -0.37
C ALA A 219 -10.64 14.68 -0.33
N VAL A 220 -11.53 13.73 -0.68
CA VAL A 220 -12.98 13.93 -0.63
C VAL A 220 -13.46 14.13 0.80
N LEU A 221 -12.95 13.33 1.74
CA LEU A 221 -13.26 13.43 3.16
C LEU A 221 -12.98 14.85 3.69
N ILE A 222 -11.83 15.42 3.31
CA ILE A 222 -11.41 16.75 3.76
C ILE A 222 -12.36 17.83 3.23
N VAL A 223 -12.69 17.78 1.94
CA VAL A 223 -13.59 18.78 1.32
C VAL A 223 -15.02 18.67 1.87
N GLN A 224 -15.55 17.46 2.02
CA GLN A 224 -16.94 17.27 2.51
C GLN A 224 -17.11 17.56 4.01
N ALA A 225 -16.07 17.36 4.82
CA ALA A 225 -16.10 17.68 6.24
C ALA A 225 -16.47 19.15 6.52
N ARG A 226 -16.07 20.05 5.62
CA ARG A 226 -16.39 21.48 5.70
C ARG A 226 -17.89 21.73 5.52
N ASP A 227 -18.52 21.05 4.57
CA ASP A 227 -19.93 21.26 4.25
C ASP A 227 -20.87 20.66 5.32
N LEU A 228 -20.45 19.58 5.98
CA LEU A 228 -21.28 18.81 6.93
C LEU A 228 -20.95 19.05 8.40
N GLY A 229 -19.91 19.81 8.72
CA GLY A 229 -19.46 20.08 10.10
C GLY A 229 -18.87 18.87 10.84
N SER A 230 -18.86 17.67 10.25
CA SER A 230 -18.14 16.50 10.76
C SER A 230 -17.52 15.64 9.65
N ALA A 231 -16.27 15.25 9.86
CA ALA A 231 -15.43 14.49 8.95
C ALA A 231 -15.45 12.98 9.23
N SER A 232 -16.57 12.38 9.63
CA SER A 232 -16.57 10.95 9.98
C SER A 232 -16.73 10.06 8.73
N LEU A 233 -16.06 8.91 8.71
CA LEU A 233 -16.26 7.89 7.66
C LEU A 233 -17.73 7.48 7.56
N PHE A 234 -18.45 7.55 8.68
CA PHE A 234 -19.86 7.25 8.76
C PHE A 234 -20.76 8.37 8.24
N SER A 235 -20.28 9.64 8.20
CA SER A 235 -20.98 10.72 7.51
C SER A 235 -20.79 10.66 5.99
N LEU A 236 -19.71 10.00 5.52
CA LEU A 236 -19.52 9.56 4.12
C LEU A 236 -20.36 8.35 3.68
N LEU A 237 -21.21 7.83 4.57
CA LEU A 237 -22.37 7.06 4.16
C LEU A 237 -23.57 8.01 3.95
N PRO A 238 -23.49 9.16 3.22
CA PRO A 238 -24.61 10.08 3.20
C PRO A 238 -25.78 9.31 2.60
N ARG A 239 -26.84 9.13 3.40
CA ARG A 239 -28.14 8.67 2.92
C ARG A 239 -28.00 7.57 1.87
N ILE A 240 -27.34 6.46 2.19
CA ILE A 240 -27.56 5.24 1.41
C ILE A 240 -28.96 4.72 1.76
N SER A 241 -29.98 5.54 1.50
CA SER A 241 -31.37 5.10 1.45
C SER A 241 -31.58 4.19 0.23
N ASP A 242 -30.69 4.27 -0.77
CA ASP A 242 -30.68 3.34 -1.87
C ASP A 242 -30.04 2.01 -1.45
N ARG A 243 -30.88 1.14 -0.88
CA ARG A 243 -30.58 -0.23 -0.45
C ARG A 243 -29.73 -0.99 -1.47
N ARG A 244 -29.81 -0.65 -2.77
CA ARG A 244 -29.03 -1.25 -3.86
C ARG A 244 -27.52 -0.98 -3.74
N ILE A 245 -27.11 0.22 -3.33
CA ILE A 245 -25.69 0.58 -3.19
C ILE A 245 -25.09 -0.11 -1.96
N VAL A 246 -25.83 -0.16 -0.84
CA VAL A 246 -25.40 -0.96 0.33
C VAL A 246 -25.28 -2.43 -0.05
N LEU A 247 -26.32 -3.01 -0.65
CA LEU A 247 -26.31 -4.43 -1.04
C LEU A 247 -25.18 -4.75 -2.02
N ALA A 248 -24.94 -3.89 -3.01
CA ALA A 248 -23.84 -4.06 -3.95
C ALA A 248 -22.48 -3.95 -3.25
N GLY A 249 -22.29 -2.95 -2.39
CA GLY A 249 -21.06 -2.76 -1.61
C GLY A 249 -20.78 -3.94 -0.67
N THR A 250 -21.78 -4.36 0.11
CA THR A 250 -21.69 -5.54 0.97
C THR A 250 -21.42 -6.80 0.14
N GLY A 251 -22.10 -6.97 -1.00
CA GLY A 251 -21.87 -8.09 -1.91
C GLY A 251 -20.43 -8.15 -2.42
N VAL A 252 -19.84 -7.01 -2.81
CA VAL A 252 -18.44 -6.94 -3.24
C VAL A 252 -17.47 -7.27 -2.11
N ILE A 253 -17.72 -6.78 -0.90
CA ILE A 253 -16.89 -7.08 0.28
C ILE A 253 -16.94 -8.58 0.59
N VAL A 254 -18.14 -9.16 0.66
CA VAL A 254 -18.35 -10.59 0.93
C VAL A 254 -17.70 -11.44 -0.17
N LEU A 255 -17.88 -11.09 -1.44
CA LEU A 255 -17.25 -11.79 -2.56
C LEU A 255 -15.72 -11.75 -2.47
N THR A 256 -15.14 -10.58 -2.19
CA THR A 256 -13.69 -10.42 -2.05
C THR A 256 -13.17 -11.25 -0.86
N ALA A 257 -13.87 -11.25 0.27
CA ALA A 257 -13.51 -12.05 1.43
C ALA A 257 -13.56 -13.55 1.12
N MET A 258 -14.61 -14.02 0.42
CA MET A 258 -14.73 -15.40 -0.03
C MET A 258 -13.60 -15.78 -1.00
N MET A 259 -13.24 -14.91 -1.94
CA MET A 259 -12.12 -15.14 -2.86
C MET A 259 -10.79 -15.28 -2.12
N ILE A 260 -10.52 -14.41 -1.14
CA ILE A 260 -9.32 -14.48 -0.31
C ILE A 260 -9.30 -15.78 0.50
N ALA A 261 -10.39 -16.11 1.19
CA ALA A 261 -10.51 -17.33 1.98
C ALA A 261 -10.30 -18.58 1.12
N PHE A 262 -10.92 -18.62 -0.06
CA PHE A 262 -10.73 -19.69 -1.04
C PHE A 262 -9.28 -19.79 -1.51
N ALA A 263 -8.65 -18.68 -1.89
CA ALA A 263 -7.26 -18.66 -2.35
C ALA A 263 -6.28 -19.16 -1.27
N LEU A 264 -6.52 -18.80 0.00
CA LEU A 264 -5.72 -19.25 1.13
C LEU A 264 -5.92 -20.75 1.40
N TYR A 265 -7.17 -21.20 1.47
CA TYR A 265 -7.50 -22.61 1.69
C TYR A 265 -6.96 -23.50 0.56
N TRP A 266 -7.17 -23.11 -0.70
CA TRP A 266 -6.67 -23.82 -1.86
C TRP A 266 -5.15 -23.92 -1.86
N ASN A 267 -4.45 -22.84 -1.50
CA ASN A 267 -3.01 -22.86 -1.40
C ASN A 267 -2.50 -23.84 -0.32
N LEU A 268 -3.10 -23.84 0.86
CA LEU A 268 -2.68 -24.71 1.96
C LEU A 268 -2.90 -26.18 1.65
N THR A 269 -4.08 -26.51 1.14
CA THR A 269 -4.50 -27.91 0.92
C THR A 269 -4.02 -28.50 -0.40
N ARG A 270 -4.06 -27.73 -1.50
CA ARG A 270 -3.79 -28.26 -2.86
C ARG A 270 -2.40 -27.96 -3.40
N VAL A 271 -1.79 -26.86 -2.97
CA VAL A 271 -0.43 -26.49 -3.43
C VAL A 271 0.62 -27.00 -2.45
N ARG A 272 0.37 -26.87 -1.14
CA ARG A 272 1.34 -27.29 -0.12
C ARG A 272 1.04 -28.64 0.55
N GLY A 273 -0.13 -29.22 0.29
CA GLY A 273 -0.47 -30.57 0.76
C GLY A 273 -0.68 -30.70 2.26
N PHE A 274 -1.00 -29.61 2.98
CA PHE A 274 -1.34 -29.72 4.40
C PHE A 274 -2.73 -30.32 4.60
N GLU A 275 -2.85 -31.26 5.54
CA GLU A 275 -4.11 -31.95 5.87
C GLU A 275 -4.50 -31.77 7.35
N GLY A 276 -5.81 -31.67 7.61
CA GLY A 276 -6.38 -31.63 8.96
C GLY A 276 -5.78 -30.54 9.86
N GLN A 277 -5.32 -30.94 11.04
CA GLN A 277 -4.77 -30.04 12.06
C GLN A 277 -3.50 -29.31 11.59
N ALA A 278 -2.65 -29.94 10.78
CA ALA A 278 -1.44 -29.32 10.27
C ALA A 278 -1.72 -28.10 9.37
N ALA A 279 -2.86 -28.11 8.67
CA ALA A 279 -3.30 -26.96 7.87
C ALA A 279 -3.75 -25.78 8.75
N LEU A 280 -4.40 -26.07 9.89
CA LEU A 280 -4.80 -25.06 10.87
C LEU A 280 -3.59 -24.47 11.58
N ASP A 281 -2.66 -25.31 12.02
CA ASP A 281 -1.44 -24.86 12.71
C ASP A 281 -0.59 -23.99 11.76
N ALA A 282 -0.41 -24.41 10.50
CA ALA A 282 0.28 -23.62 9.49
C ALA A 282 -0.45 -22.29 9.15
N PHE A 283 -1.78 -22.27 9.25
CA PHE A 283 -2.56 -21.04 9.07
C PHE A 283 -2.36 -20.07 10.25
N VAL A 284 -2.46 -20.58 11.48
CA VAL A 284 -2.21 -19.81 12.72
C VAL A 284 -0.81 -19.23 12.68
N GLU A 285 0.19 -20.04 12.36
CA GLU A 285 1.57 -19.59 12.29
C GLU A 285 1.74 -18.47 11.24
N ARG A 286 1.19 -18.62 10.03
CA ARG A 286 1.27 -17.59 8.98
C ARG A 286 0.57 -16.28 9.34
N VAL A 287 -0.54 -16.34 10.06
CA VAL A 287 -1.37 -15.17 10.33
C VAL A 287 -0.96 -14.48 11.63
N LEU A 288 -0.54 -15.24 12.64
CA LEU A 288 -0.32 -14.73 14.00
C LEU A 288 1.14 -14.78 14.47
N VAL A 289 2.01 -15.59 13.85
CA VAL A 289 3.42 -15.74 14.29
C VAL A 289 4.37 -15.06 13.30
N GLN A 290 4.35 -15.47 12.03
CA GLN A 290 5.28 -15.01 10.99
C GLN A 290 5.36 -13.49 10.79
N PRO A 291 4.27 -12.69 10.92
CA PRO A 291 4.36 -11.24 10.73
C PRO A 291 5.26 -10.50 11.73
N SER A 292 5.50 -11.09 12.91
CA SER A 292 6.23 -10.43 14.00
C SER A 292 7.35 -11.30 14.61
N GLU A 293 7.62 -12.50 14.10
CA GLU A 293 8.65 -13.40 14.65
C GLU A 293 10.07 -12.85 14.57
N ILE A 294 10.47 -12.28 13.41
CA ILE A 294 11.72 -11.52 13.28
C ILE A 294 11.75 -10.38 14.28
N GLY A 295 10.61 -9.68 14.41
CA GLY A 295 10.48 -8.53 15.29
C GLY A 295 10.81 -8.87 16.73
N TRP A 296 10.42 -10.07 17.15
CA TRP A 296 10.66 -10.54 18.50
C TRP A 296 12.13 -10.87 18.72
N ALA A 297 12.76 -11.52 17.74
CA ALA A 297 14.19 -11.84 17.78
C ALA A 297 15.05 -10.55 17.82
N SER A 298 14.76 -9.57 16.96
CA SER A 298 15.44 -8.26 16.98
C SER A 298 15.23 -7.49 18.28
N TYR A 299 14.01 -7.53 18.84
CA TYR A 299 13.73 -6.91 20.12
C TYR A 299 14.62 -7.48 21.24
N GLN A 300 14.71 -8.81 21.33
CA GLN A 300 15.56 -9.49 22.33
C GLN A 300 17.03 -9.12 22.13
N ARG A 301 17.52 -9.22 20.90
CA ARG A 301 18.91 -8.95 20.56
C ARG A 301 19.32 -7.49 20.87
N VAL A 302 18.61 -6.52 20.31
CA VAL A 302 19.04 -5.11 20.39
C VAL A 302 18.63 -4.43 21.70
N LEU A 303 17.40 -4.63 22.17
CA LEU A 303 16.87 -3.85 23.30
C LEU A 303 17.05 -4.54 24.65
N VAL A 304 17.07 -5.87 24.68
CA VAL A 304 17.24 -6.62 25.94
C VAL A 304 18.72 -6.93 26.16
N ASN A 305 19.38 -7.53 25.17
CA ASN A 305 20.78 -7.94 25.32
C ASN A 305 21.78 -6.80 25.01
N GLY A 306 21.36 -5.80 24.24
CA GLY A 306 22.26 -4.73 23.80
C GLY A 306 23.22 -5.16 22.69
N ASP A 307 22.91 -6.26 22.01
CA ASP A 307 23.72 -6.82 20.92
C ASP A 307 23.36 -6.10 19.61
N TRP A 308 24.06 -5.02 19.30
CA TRP A 308 23.90 -4.32 18.02
C TRP A 308 25.25 -3.77 17.54
N ASP A 309 25.48 -3.85 16.23
CA ASP A 309 26.66 -3.28 15.57
C ASP A 309 26.22 -2.45 14.36
N ALA A 310 26.09 -1.14 14.56
CA ALA A 310 25.66 -0.22 13.51
C ALA A 310 26.57 -0.24 12.27
N ARG A 311 27.88 -0.52 12.43
CA ARG A 311 28.80 -0.56 11.28
C ARG A 311 28.53 -1.80 10.45
N HIS A 312 28.44 -2.96 11.11
CA HIS A 312 28.09 -4.20 10.45
C HIS A 312 26.74 -4.08 9.72
N VAL A 313 25.73 -3.54 10.40
CA VAL A 313 24.39 -3.33 9.82
C VAL A 313 24.44 -2.38 8.63
N PHE A 314 25.15 -1.25 8.71
CA PHE A 314 25.29 -0.33 7.59
C PHE A 314 25.98 -0.97 6.39
N ASP A 315 27.11 -1.64 6.62
CA ASP A 315 27.88 -2.31 5.57
C ASP A 315 27.03 -3.39 4.89
N PHE A 316 26.28 -4.19 5.65
CA PHE A 316 25.41 -5.22 5.09
C PHE A 316 24.27 -4.62 4.26
N LEU A 317 23.64 -3.53 4.72
CA LEU A 317 22.48 -2.95 4.04
C LEU A 317 22.84 -2.26 2.72
N PHE A 318 24.02 -1.65 2.64
CA PHE A 318 24.38 -0.73 1.55
C PHE A 318 25.61 -1.14 0.72
N ASP A 319 26.60 -1.82 1.31
CA ASP A 319 27.84 -2.18 0.61
C ASP A 319 27.87 -3.65 0.18
N ARG A 320 27.61 -4.57 1.12
CA ARG A 320 27.81 -6.02 0.94
C ARG A 320 26.58 -6.86 1.32
N PRO A 321 25.40 -6.61 0.74
CA PRO A 321 24.26 -7.50 0.93
C PRO A 321 24.46 -8.82 0.21
N ILE A 322 23.78 -9.88 0.66
CA ILE A 322 23.76 -11.18 -0.02
C ILE A 322 23.21 -11.01 -1.45
N VAL A 323 22.08 -10.30 -1.59
CA VAL A 323 21.49 -9.95 -2.89
C VAL A 323 21.10 -8.46 -2.91
N ALA A 324 21.92 -7.63 -3.56
CA ALA A 324 21.75 -6.18 -3.63
C ALA A 324 20.44 -5.73 -4.32
N GLY A 325 19.94 -6.50 -5.28
CA GLY A 325 18.71 -6.19 -6.03
C GLY A 325 17.41 -6.43 -5.24
N ARG A 326 17.48 -6.92 -4.00
CA ARG A 326 16.32 -7.22 -3.15
C ARG A 326 16.30 -6.32 -1.92
N ASN A 327 15.25 -6.46 -1.12
CA ASN A 327 15.20 -5.82 0.19
C ASN A 327 16.29 -6.44 1.08
N THR A 328 17.29 -5.64 1.46
CA THR A 328 18.48 -6.07 2.23
C THR A 328 18.20 -6.23 3.72
N THR A 329 17.12 -5.61 4.21
CA THR A 329 16.80 -5.63 5.63
C THR A 329 16.40 -7.01 6.15
N PRO A 330 15.43 -7.73 5.56
CA PRO A 330 15.14 -9.07 6.06
C PRO A 330 16.29 -10.05 5.79
N GLN A 331 17.18 -9.80 4.82
CA GLN A 331 18.39 -10.61 4.63
C GLN A 331 19.32 -10.49 5.85
N LEU A 332 19.56 -9.26 6.32
CA LEU A 332 20.31 -9.00 7.55
C LEU A 332 19.63 -9.64 8.75
N LEU A 333 18.34 -9.37 8.95
CA LEU A 333 17.61 -9.87 10.11
C LEU A 333 17.54 -11.40 10.14
N MET A 334 17.49 -12.05 8.98
CA MET A 334 17.64 -13.51 8.86
C MET A 334 19.05 -13.94 9.25
N SER A 335 20.09 -13.32 8.70
CA SER A 335 21.49 -13.63 9.03
C SER A 335 21.75 -13.56 10.53
N GLU A 336 21.25 -12.51 11.18
CA GLU A 336 21.41 -12.27 12.62
C GLU A 336 20.58 -13.21 13.51
N THR A 337 19.60 -13.93 12.96
CA THR A 337 18.71 -14.79 13.75
C THR A 337 18.88 -16.28 13.46
N ILE A 338 18.99 -16.68 12.20
CA ILE A 338 19.16 -18.09 11.81
C ILE A 338 20.58 -18.42 11.34
N GLY A 339 21.45 -17.42 11.19
CA GLY A 339 22.84 -17.59 10.79
C GLY A 339 23.06 -17.91 9.30
N GLU A 340 24.34 -17.96 8.92
CA GLU A 340 24.82 -18.50 7.65
C GLU A 340 25.28 -19.97 7.82
N PRO A 341 25.23 -20.82 6.77
CA PRO A 341 24.87 -20.55 5.37
C PRO A 341 23.36 -20.52 5.08
N ARG A 342 22.55 -20.82 6.10
CA ARG A 342 21.11 -21.05 5.98
C ARG A 342 20.37 -19.83 5.42
N THR A 343 20.78 -18.63 5.80
CA THR A 343 20.19 -17.39 5.27
C THR A 343 20.41 -17.28 3.76
N THR A 344 21.63 -17.51 3.29
CA THR A 344 21.93 -17.51 1.85
C THR A 344 21.10 -18.53 1.08
N GLU A 345 20.95 -19.76 1.61
CA GLU A 345 20.13 -20.81 0.99
C GLU A 345 18.66 -20.39 0.85
N HIS A 346 18.07 -19.79 1.89
CA HIS A 346 16.69 -19.32 1.86
C HIS A 346 16.48 -18.16 0.87
N ILE A 347 17.37 -17.16 0.90
CA ILE A 347 17.27 -15.98 0.04
C ILE A 347 17.43 -16.39 -1.45
N THR A 348 18.41 -17.24 -1.75
CA THR A 348 18.61 -17.76 -3.12
C THR A 348 17.45 -18.64 -3.57
N GLY A 349 16.84 -19.40 -2.66
CA GLY A 349 15.59 -20.13 -2.87
C GLY A 349 14.32 -19.27 -3.04
N GLY A 350 14.43 -17.94 -3.01
CA GLY A 350 13.31 -17.02 -3.21
C GLY A 350 12.42 -16.83 -1.97
N PHE A 351 12.86 -17.32 -0.82
CA PHE A 351 12.16 -17.21 0.44
C PHE A 351 12.74 -16.06 1.29
N GLN A 352 11.86 -15.28 1.93
CA GLN A 352 12.23 -14.15 2.76
C GLN A 352 11.22 -14.03 3.90
N PHE A 353 11.70 -13.84 5.12
CA PHE A 353 10.85 -13.62 6.29
C PHE A 353 10.05 -12.31 6.14
N ALA A 354 8.88 -12.27 6.78
CA ALA A 354 8.04 -11.08 6.85
C ALA A 354 8.51 -10.14 7.97
N GLY A 355 8.45 -8.83 7.73
CA GLY A 355 8.81 -7.81 8.71
C GLY A 355 10.09 -7.04 8.36
N GLY A 356 10.55 -6.19 9.27
CA GLY A 356 11.74 -5.34 9.09
C GLY A 356 11.59 -3.93 9.64
N PHE A 357 10.36 -3.46 9.86
CA PHE A 357 10.07 -2.21 10.56
C PHE A 357 9.25 -2.43 11.84
N PRO A 358 9.59 -1.85 13.00
CA PRO A 358 10.60 -0.81 13.18
C PRO A 358 12.00 -1.37 13.44
N GLU A 359 12.16 -2.70 13.41
CA GLU A 359 13.35 -3.44 13.83
C GLU A 359 14.65 -2.83 13.29
N ILE A 360 14.71 -2.59 11.98
CA ILE A 360 15.92 -2.13 11.31
C ILE A 360 16.45 -0.80 11.81
N PHE A 361 15.58 0.08 12.30
CA PHE A 361 16.01 1.36 12.86
C PHE A 361 16.79 1.16 14.16
N PHE A 362 16.45 0.14 14.95
CA PHE A 362 17.14 -0.16 16.19
C PHE A 362 18.41 -0.97 15.94
N GLU A 363 18.41 -1.89 14.97
CA GLU A 363 19.64 -2.57 14.54
C GLU A 363 20.69 -1.55 14.06
N LEU A 364 20.27 -0.59 13.23
CA LEU A 364 21.18 0.39 12.61
C LEU A 364 21.61 1.51 13.57
N LEU A 365 20.72 1.97 14.46
CA LEU A 365 20.94 3.19 15.25
C LEU A 365 20.97 2.93 16.76
N GLY A 366 20.85 1.66 17.16
CA GLY A 366 20.80 1.25 18.55
C GLY A 366 19.49 1.60 19.27
N PRO A 367 19.41 1.28 20.57
CA PRO A 367 18.19 1.38 21.38
C PRO A 367 17.68 2.81 21.60
N TYR A 368 18.51 3.83 21.40
CA TYR A 368 18.18 5.23 21.69
C TYR A 368 17.87 6.04 20.42
N PHE A 369 18.78 6.06 19.45
CA PHE A 369 18.62 6.88 18.25
C PHE A 369 17.56 6.34 17.28
N GLY A 370 17.25 5.03 17.35
CA GLY A 370 16.16 4.43 16.58
C GLY A 370 14.83 5.18 16.76
N TRP A 371 14.51 5.62 17.98
CA TRP A 371 13.29 6.39 18.27
C TRP A 371 13.23 7.74 17.57
N ILE A 372 14.36 8.46 17.52
CA ILE A 372 14.45 9.78 16.88
C ILE A 372 14.24 9.64 15.38
N PHE A 373 14.85 8.62 14.77
CA PHE A 373 14.69 8.35 13.34
C PHE A 373 13.29 7.88 12.98
N LEU A 374 12.63 7.09 13.83
CA LEU A 374 11.22 6.72 13.65
C LEU A 374 10.31 7.96 13.60
N LEU A 375 10.52 8.90 14.53
CA LEU A 375 9.76 10.15 14.55
C LEU A 375 10.05 10.98 13.28
N GLY A 376 11.32 11.09 12.88
CA GLY A 376 11.73 11.78 11.65
C GLY A 376 11.11 11.16 10.38
N ALA A 377 11.10 9.83 10.29
CA ALA A 377 10.42 9.10 9.22
C ALA A 377 8.91 9.37 9.22
N GLY A 378 8.28 9.39 10.40
CA GLY A 378 6.87 9.77 10.56
C GLY A 378 6.58 11.18 10.01
N TRP A 379 7.44 12.16 10.32
CA TRP A 379 7.32 13.52 9.79
C TRP A 379 7.45 13.58 8.28
N LEU A 380 8.46 12.93 7.71
CA LEU A 380 8.67 12.90 6.27
C LEU A 380 7.45 12.27 5.55
N THR A 381 6.93 11.18 6.09
CA THR A 381 5.75 10.48 5.56
C THR A 381 4.50 11.34 5.65
N ALA A 382 4.28 12.02 6.78
CA ALA A 382 3.14 12.90 6.98
C ALA A 382 3.17 14.10 6.02
N LEU A 383 4.34 14.74 5.84
CA LEU A 383 4.52 15.87 4.94
C LEU A 383 4.30 15.48 3.48
N LEU A 384 4.89 14.37 3.02
CA LEU A 384 4.68 13.89 1.65
C LEU A 384 3.23 13.47 1.40
N SER A 385 2.59 12.85 2.38
CA SER A 385 1.16 12.51 2.32
C SER A 385 0.32 13.79 2.22
N ALA A 386 0.65 14.84 2.96
CA ALA A 386 -0.03 16.13 2.87
C ALA A 386 0.14 16.78 1.50
N VAL A 387 1.36 16.79 0.94
CA VAL A 387 1.61 17.30 -0.43
C VAL A 387 0.77 16.52 -1.44
N MET A 388 0.76 15.19 -1.34
CA MET A 388 -0.03 14.31 -2.21
C MET A 388 -1.52 14.64 -2.14
N ILE A 389 -2.11 14.64 -0.93
CA ILE A 389 -3.55 14.86 -0.76
C ILE A 389 -3.96 16.28 -1.13
N ARG A 390 -3.20 17.30 -0.71
CA ARG A 390 -3.43 18.69 -1.11
C ARG A 390 -3.41 18.82 -2.63
N SER A 391 -2.45 18.18 -3.30
CA SER A 391 -2.33 18.24 -4.77
C SER A 391 -3.51 17.60 -5.48
N ILE A 392 -4.13 16.55 -4.93
CA ILE A 392 -5.39 16.01 -5.45
C ILE A 392 -6.52 17.04 -5.32
N ILE A 393 -6.62 17.70 -4.16
CA ILE A 393 -7.66 18.71 -3.88
C ILE A 393 -7.55 19.91 -4.84
N VAL A 394 -6.33 20.40 -5.07
CA VAL A 394 -6.07 21.55 -5.99
C VAL A 394 -5.80 21.15 -7.44
N GLU A 395 -6.10 19.90 -7.82
CA GLU A 395 -6.04 19.41 -9.21
C GLU A 395 -4.63 19.42 -9.86
N ARG A 396 -3.60 19.31 -9.03
CA ARG A 396 -2.19 19.15 -9.43
C ARG A 396 -1.83 17.67 -9.54
N TYR A 397 -2.41 16.99 -10.53
CA TYR A 397 -2.37 15.53 -10.60
C TYR A 397 -0.97 14.97 -10.83
N LEU A 398 -0.07 15.69 -11.53
CA LEU A 398 1.30 15.22 -11.71
C LEU A 398 2.07 15.26 -10.38
N THR A 399 1.95 16.35 -9.63
CA THR A 399 2.52 16.48 -8.28
C THR A 399 1.96 15.39 -7.37
N ALA A 400 0.65 15.10 -7.42
CA ALA A 400 0.05 14.03 -6.63
C ALA A 400 0.66 12.65 -6.98
N ALA A 401 0.79 12.32 -8.26
CA ALA A 401 1.39 11.06 -8.72
C ALA A 401 2.86 10.93 -8.33
N LEU A 402 3.67 11.98 -8.52
CA LEU A 402 5.08 11.99 -8.14
C LEU A 402 5.27 11.94 -6.63
N SER A 403 4.41 12.63 -5.87
CA SER A 403 4.41 12.57 -4.40
C SER A 403 4.17 11.16 -3.92
N PHE A 404 3.17 10.47 -4.50
CA PHE A 404 2.92 9.07 -4.21
C PHE A 404 4.10 8.18 -4.60
N TYR A 405 4.76 8.44 -5.74
CA TYR A 405 5.92 7.68 -6.16
C TYR A 405 7.07 7.79 -5.14
N VAL A 406 7.38 9.00 -4.66
CA VAL A 406 8.40 9.21 -3.63
C VAL A 406 7.96 8.58 -2.31
N LEU A 407 6.71 8.79 -1.90
CA LEU A 407 6.11 8.21 -0.70
C LEU A 407 6.13 6.68 -0.71
N TYR A 408 5.98 6.04 -1.87
CA TYR A 408 6.04 4.58 -2.00
C TYR A 408 7.41 4.02 -1.57
N GLY A 409 8.50 4.73 -1.83
CA GLY A 409 9.83 4.38 -1.31
C GLY A 409 9.86 4.33 0.22
N ILE A 410 9.13 5.24 0.87
CA ILE A 410 9.00 5.27 2.32
C ILE A 410 8.00 4.21 2.81
N TYR A 411 6.98 3.87 2.03
CA TYR A 411 6.06 2.79 2.39
C TYR A 411 6.77 1.43 2.39
N VAL A 412 7.66 1.15 1.44
CA VAL A 412 8.42 -0.13 1.45
C VAL A 412 9.34 -0.24 2.66
N MET A 413 9.82 0.88 3.21
CA MET A 413 10.49 0.92 4.50
C MET A 413 9.56 0.50 5.64
N TYR A 414 8.31 0.98 5.71
CA TYR A 414 7.37 0.55 6.76
C TYR A 414 6.89 -0.91 6.62
N ILE A 415 6.85 -1.46 5.41
CA ILE A 415 6.38 -2.84 5.18
C ILE A 415 7.48 -3.85 5.53
N GLY A 416 8.67 -3.66 4.95
CA GLY A 416 9.74 -4.65 4.97
C GLY A 416 11.06 -4.11 5.52
N GLY A 417 11.07 -2.91 6.09
CA GLY A 417 12.30 -2.26 6.57
C GLY A 417 13.25 -1.84 5.46
N MET A 418 12.85 -1.88 4.18
CA MET A 418 13.74 -1.63 3.04
C MET A 418 14.34 -0.22 3.11
N LEU A 419 15.63 -0.10 3.42
CA LEU A 419 16.36 1.19 3.47
C LEU A 419 17.23 1.44 2.22
N ASN A 420 17.60 0.38 1.49
CA ASN A 420 18.48 0.47 0.32
C ASN A 420 17.86 1.22 -0.89
N PHE A 421 16.56 1.56 -0.86
CA PHE A 421 15.97 2.44 -1.87
C PHE A 421 16.63 3.84 -1.89
N VAL A 422 17.16 4.30 -0.74
CA VAL A 422 17.85 5.60 -0.61
C VAL A 422 19.17 5.60 -1.37
N ALA A 423 19.85 4.44 -1.50
CA ALA A 423 21.06 4.32 -2.28
C ALA A 423 20.80 4.26 -3.81
N THR A 424 19.55 4.11 -4.22
CA THR A 424 19.21 3.97 -5.65
C THR A 424 19.14 5.35 -6.33
N PRO A 425 19.96 5.65 -7.36
CA PRO A 425 19.95 6.96 -8.03
C PRO A 425 18.58 7.33 -8.60
N THR A 426 17.82 6.35 -9.08
CA THR A 426 16.46 6.58 -9.61
C THR A 426 15.49 7.11 -8.57
N TYR A 427 15.74 6.90 -7.27
CA TYR A 427 14.93 7.48 -6.19
C TYR A 427 15.11 8.99 -6.11
N TRP A 428 16.36 9.46 -6.14
CA TRP A 428 16.69 10.89 -6.13
C TRP A 428 16.21 11.63 -7.37
N VAL A 429 16.24 10.98 -8.54
CA VAL A 429 15.63 11.53 -9.76
C VAL A 429 14.13 11.77 -9.58
N LYS A 430 13.41 10.87 -8.89
CA LYS A 430 11.98 11.06 -8.61
C LYS A 430 11.72 12.21 -7.63
N ILE A 431 12.59 12.39 -6.63
CA ILE A 431 12.54 13.53 -5.72
C ILE A 431 12.75 14.84 -6.50
N ALA A 432 13.77 14.90 -7.36
CA ALA A 432 14.02 16.08 -8.20
C ALA A 432 12.84 16.38 -9.14
N ALA A 433 12.26 15.34 -9.75
CA ALA A 433 11.07 15.46 -10.59
C ALA A 433 9.85 15.99 -9.79
N LEU A 434 9.66 15.51 -8.56
CA LEU A 434 8.61 16.01 -7.67
C LEU A 434 8.79 17.51 -7.38
N PHE A 435 10.00 17.95 -7.01
CA PHE A 435 10.28 19.36 -6.78
C PHE A 435 10.02 20.22 -8.03
N ALA A 436 10.47 19.75 -9.20
CA ALA A 436 10.21 20.43 -10.46
C ALA A 436 8.71 20.53 -10.76
N ALA A 437 7.94 19.45 -10.54
CA ALA A 437 6.50 19.45 -10.75
C ALA A 437 5.77 20.42 -9.80
N ILE A 438 6.16 20.48 -8.52
CA ILE A 438 5.60 21.43 -7.55
C ILE A 438 5.77 22.87 -8.04
N ILE A 439 6.98 23.24 -8.47
CA ILE A 439 7.30 24.60 -8.92
C ILE A 439 6.54 24.95 -10.21
N ILE A 440 6.43 24.02 -11.15
CA ILE A 440 5.77 24.27 -12.44
C ILE A 440 4.24 24.31 -12.25
N GLU A 441 3.65 23.37 -11.50
CA GLU A 441 2.20 23.29 -11.25
C GLU A 441 1.68 24.39 -10.31
N GLU A 442 2.56 25.16 -9.67
CA GLU A 442 2.18 26.42 -9.02
C GLU A 442 1.73 27.50 -10.02
N ARG A 443 2.24 27.48 -11.24
CA ARG A 443 1.91 28.46 -12.28
C ARG A 443 0.75 28.00 -13.16
N ALA A 444 0.80 26.75 -13.60
CA ALA A 444 -0.24 26.14 -14.43
C ALA A 444 -0.20 24.61 -14.31
N PRO A 445 -1.34 23.91 -14.30
CA PRO A 445 -1.36 22.46 -14.22
C PRO A 445 -0.70 21.85 -15.46
N ILE A 446 0.31 20.98 -15.27
CA ILE A 446 0.99 20.28 -16.37
C ILE A 446 0.04 19.26 -16.99
N LEU A 447 -0.74 18.59 -16.15
CA LEU A 447 -1.70 17.58 -16.55
C LEU A 447 -3.13 18.09 -16.28
N PRO A 448 -3.68 18.97 -17.13
CA PRO A 448 -5.01 19.51 -16.91
C PRO A 448 -6.08 18.43 -17.03
N TRP A 449 -7.17 18.59 -16.30
CA TRP A 449 -8.29 17.64 -16.36
C TRP A 449 -8.99 17.61 -17.72
N VAL A 450 -9.20 18.78 -18.33
CA VAL A 450 -9.76 18.87 -19.68
C VAL A 450 -8.59 18.88 -20.66
N LEU A 451 -8.50 17.83 -21.47
CA LEU A 451 -7.42 17.67 -22.45
C LEU A 451 -7.79 18.24 -23.83
N GLY A 452 -9.09 18.36 -24.12
CA GLY A 452 -9.57 18.97 -25.37
C GLY A 452 -11.05 18.73 -25.65
N ASP A 453 -11.52 19.25 -26.78
CA ASP A 453 -12.88 19.02 -27.28
C ASP A 453 -12.88 17.84 -28.27
N ARG A 454 -13.63 16.77 -27.95
CA ARG A 454 -13.81 15.56 -28.76
C ARG A 454 -14.31 15.89 -30.16
N THR A 455 -15.17 16.89 -30.32
CA THR A 455 -15.78 17.22 -31.63
C THR A 455 -14.75 17.76 -32.63
N ARG A 456 -13.74 18.50 -32.16
CA ARG A 456 -12.65 19.01 -33.02
C ARG A 456 -11.65 17.93 -33.37
N LEU A 457 -11.40 16.98 -32.47
CA LEU A 457 -10.47 15.87 -32.70
C LEU A 457 -10.98 14.91 -33.79
N PHE A 458 -12.26 14.54 -33.77
CA PHE A 458 -12.83 13.64 -34.79
C PHE A 458 -13.07 14.32 -36.15
N ARG A 459 -13.35 15.63 -36.21
CA ARG A 459 -13.49 16.35 -37.49
C ARG A 459 -12.20 16.36 -38.32
N ARG A 460 -11.02 16.36 -37.70
CA ARG A 460 -9.74 16.30 -38.43
C ARG A 460 -9.46 14.94 -39.10
N PHE A 461 -10.07 13.86 -38.61
CA PHE A 461 -9.92 12.54 -39.22
C PHE A 461 -10.91 12.27 -40.37
N VAL A 462 -12.04 12.98 -40.43
CA VAL A 462 -13.08 12.75 -41.45
C VAL A 462 -12.92 13.65 -42.69
N VAL A 463 -12.17 14.75 -42.60
CA VAL A 463 -11.96 15.68 -43.73
C VAL A 463 -10.57 15.50 -44.36
N ARG A 464 -10.35 14.32 -44.94
CA ARG A 464 -9.40 14.10 -46.06
C ARG A 464 -10.02 13.10 -47.03
N ARG A 465 -11.15 13.46 -47.63
CA ARG A 465 -11.48 12.88 -48.94
C ARG A 465 -10.71 13.70 -49.99
N PRO A 466 -9.84 13.08 -50.81
CA PRO A 466 -9.25 13.78 -51.93
C PRO A 466 -10.39 14.19 -52.86
N GLN A 467 -10.48 15.49 -53.18
CA GLN A 467 -11.18 15.90 -54.38
C GLN A 467 -10.34 15.36 -55.54
N LEU A 468 -10.86 14.32 -56.20
CA LEU A 468 -10.34 13.87 -57.48
C LEU A 468 -10.64 14.96 -58.53
N PRO A 469 -9.70 15.23 -59.43
CA PRO A 469 -9.77 16.32 -60.42
C PRO A 469 -10.90 16.14 -61.44
#